data_AF-A0A6J0IYK1-F1
#
_entry.id   AF-A0A6J0IYK1-F1
#
_cell.length_a   1.000
_cell.length_b   1.000
_cell.length_c   1.000
_cell.angle_alpha   90.00
_cell.angle_beta   90.00
_cell.angle_gamma   90.00
#
_symmetry.space_group_name_H-M   'P 1'
#
loop_
_entity.id
_entity.type
_entity.pdbx_description
1 polymer ?
#
loop_
_entity_poly.entity_id
_entity_poly.type
_entity_poly.pdbx_seq_one_letter_code
_entity_poly.pdbx_strand_id
1 'polypeptide(L)'
;MKALLCCLHCEDVVHSVDHNRGWARLLNARSRRYAVAVLAREMRRVSSPLCSRITLHLLELLSREEPCWDLPAMAFLVEVLDCLDTRECGDRVLEILSRNLGSTDKKWRQLGLRVLIALSQDPVMAKRIWSLLDILVQLLGDEDRDTVWMTLSVLDNVLWSSVWTQLQKRVRSKDPLISTPTGLQLAEALRPLFDHEDSSVREGSMVIFTRVMTLIVRAGKRPLKPHVCLSLLPLYFHRHDENPVVKKASRKALLDVTRFLKRRDLGRLVNTEEPWSFGECLLKPEILCRDSRKSIGYCS
;
A
#
# COMPACT_ATOMS: atom_id res chain seq x y z
N MET A 1 -18.64 -20.53 24.96
CA MET A 1 -18.75 -20.10 23.54
C MET A 1 -19.64 -21.04 22.72
N LYS A 2 -19.32 -22.33 22.52
CA LYS A 2 -20.20 -23.29 21.80
C LYS A 2 -21.65 -23.23 22.28
N ALA A 3 -21.87 -23.39 23.59
CA ALA A 3 -23.20 -23.32 24.19
C ALA A 3 -23.91 -21.98 23.95
N LEU A 4 -23.19 -20.85 23.98
CA LEU A 4 -23.76 -19.53 23.70
C LEU A 4 -24.22 -19.40 22.23
N LEU A 5 -23.44 -19.93 21.28
CA LEU A 5 -23.83 -19.93 19.87
C LEU A 5 -25.07 -20.80 19.63
N CYS A 6 -25.18 -21.95 20.29
CA CYS A 6 -26.40 -22.76 20.24
C CYS A 6 -27.60 -22.00 20.84
N CYS A 7 -27.44 -21.32 21.99
CA CYS A 7 -28.52 -20.49 22.54
C CYS A 7 -28.96 -19.33 21.62
N LEU A 8 -28.07 -18.89 20.73
CA LEU A 8 -28.35 -17.86 19.73
C LEU A 8 -28.83 -18.45 18.38
N HIS A 9 -29.18 -19.75 18.34
CA HIS A 9 -29.59 -20.47 17.13
C HIS A 9 -28.54 -20.38 15.99
N CYS A 10 -27.26 -20.43 16.36
CA CYS A 10 -26.11 -20.39 15.47
C CYS A 10 -25.39 -21.75 15.42
N GLU A 11 -26.12 -22.87 15.45
CA GLU A 11 -25.56 -24.23 15.42
C GLU A 11 -24.70 -24.47 14.17
N ASP A 12 -25.09 -23.90 13.02
CA ASP A 12 -24.33 -24.00 11.78
C ASP A 12 -22.91 -23.42 11.91
N VAL A 13 -22.75 -22.31 12.65
CA VAL A 13 -21.43 -21.75 12.98
C VAL A 13 -20.64 -22.75 13.82
N VAL A 14 -21.29 -23.40 14.79
CA VAL A 14 -20.64 -24.39 15.66
C VAL A 14 -20.12 -25.57 14.84
N HIS A 15 -20.94 -26.11 13.93
CA HIS A 15 -20.59 -27.22 13.05
C HIS A 15 -19.48 -26.84 12.06
N SER A 16 -19.57 -25.67 11.42
CA SER A 16 -18.57 -25.21 10.45
C SER A 16 -17.20 -24.98 11.10
N VAL A 17 -17.16 -24.38 12.29
CA VAL A 17 -15.92 -24.19 13.05
C VAL A 17 -15.34 -25.54 13.52
N ASP A 18 -16.19 -26.52 13.87
CA ASP A 18 -15.75 -27.86 14.27
C ASP A 18 -15.14 -28.64 13.10
N HIS A 19 -15.75 -28.57 11.91
CA HIS A 19 -15.23 -29.15 10.68
C HIS A 19 -13.82 -28.62 10.34
N ASN A 20 -13.57 -27.34 10.61
CA ASN A 20 -12.26 -26.70 10.43
C ASN A 20 -11.30 -26.94 11.61
N ARG A 21 -11.63 -27.84 12.55
CA ARG A 21 -10.90 -28.09 13.81
C ARG A 21 -10.67 -26.82 14.64
N GLY A 22 -11.50 -25.79 14.44
CA GLY A 22 -11.33 -24.46 15.01
C GLY A 22 -11.41 -24.48 16.53
N TRP A 23 -12.35 -25.25 17.11
CA TRP A 23 -12.53 -25.31 18.56
C TRP A 23 -11.32 -25.85 19.31
N ALA A 24 -10.72 -26.95 18.82
CA ALA A 24 -9.47 -27.46 19.38
C ALA A 24 -8.31 -26.46 19.21
N ARG A 25 -8.27 -25.77 18.06
CA ARG A 25 -7.24 -24.78 17.73
C ARG A 25 -7.33 -23.49 18.56
N LEU A 26 -8.49 -23.12 19.10
CA LEU A 26 -8.66 -21.96 19.99
C LEU A 26 -7.87 -22.12 21.30
N LEU A 27 -7.81 -23.35 21.82
CA LEU A 27 -7.11 -23.66 23.06
C LEU A 27 -5.58 -23.62 22.91
N ASN A 28 -5.07 -23.76 21.69
CA ASN A 28 -3.65 -23.73 21.40
C ASN A 28 -3.19 -22.34 20.94
N ALA A 29 -2.27 -21.72 21.70
CA ALA A 29 -1.75 -20.38 21.42
C ALA A 29 -1.18 -20.21 20.00
N ARG A 30 -0.57 -21.25 19.42
CA ARG A 30 0.02 -21.20 18.06
C ARG A 30 -1.03 -21.15 16.96
N SER A 31 -2.20 -21.76 17.19
CA SER A 31 -3.28 -21.85 16.19
C SER A 31 -4.50 -20.98 16.51
N ARG A 32 -4.54 -20.35 17.69
CA ARG A 32 -5.66 -19.53 18.17
C ARG A 32 -6.04 -18.45 17.16
N ARG A 33 -5.05 -17.76 16.59
CA ARG A 33 -5.26 -16.71 15.57
C ARG A 33 -6.06 -17.22 14.37
N TYR A 34 -5.66 -18.36 13.81
CA TYR A 34 -6.35 -18.97 12.67
C TYR A 34 -7.78 -19.39 13.06
N ALA A 35 -7.95 -19.99 14.23
CA ALA A 35 -9.26 -20.43 14.70
C ALA A 35 -10.22 -19.26 14.92
N VAL A 36 -9.73 -18.14 15.46
CA VAL A 36 -10.54 -16.92 15.62
C VAL A 36 -10.92 -16.32 14.27
N ALA A 37 -10.03 -16.31 13.28
CA ALA A 37 -10.38 -15.87 11.92
C ALA A 37 -11.49 -16.75 11.29
N VAL A 38 -11.39 -18.08 11.45
CA VAL A 38 -12.45 -18.99 10.98
C VAL A 38 -13.77 -18.71 11.69
N LEU A 39 -13.76 -18.59 13.02
CA LEU A 39 -14.95 -18.25 13.79
C LEU A 39 -15.59 -16.94 13.32
N ALA A 40 -14.78 -15.89 13.16
CA ALA A 40 -15.24 -14.58 12.69
C ALA A 40 -15.94 -14.68 11.32
N ARG A 41 -15.33 -15.40 10.38
CA ARG A 41 -15.87 -15.60 9.04
C ARG A 41 -17.21 -16.34 9.04
N GLU A 42 -17.33 -17.38 9.85
CA GLU A 42 -18.58 -18.14 9.96
C GLU A 42 -19.66 -17.33 10.68
N MET A 43 -19.30 -16.58 11.73
CA MET A 43 -20.23 -15.66 12.40
C MET A 43 -20.75 -14.57 11.45
N ARG A 44 -19.87 -14.02 10.60
CA ARG A 44 -20.25 -12.99 9.60
C ARG A 44 -21.31 -13.49 8.64
N ARG A 45 -21.24 -14.76 8.23
CA ARG A 45 -22.21 -15.37 7.30
C ARG A 45 -23.60 -15.51 7.91
N VAL A 46 -23.67 -15.68 9.23
CA VAL A 46 -24.92 -15.96 9.94
C VAL A 46 -25.57 -14.70 10.50
N SER A 47 -24.79 -13.73 11.00
CA SER A 47 -25.36 -12.49 11.54
C SER A 47 -24.40 -11.30 11.52
N SER A 48 -24.57 -10.43 10.52
CA SER A 48 -23.89 -9.13 10.44
C SER A 48 -24.09 -8.22 11.68
N PRO A 49 -25.30 -8.08 12.27
CA PRO A 49 -25.50 -7.23 13.45
C PRO A 49 -24.71 -7.69 14.69
N LEU A 50 -24.66 -9.00 14.95
CA LEU A 50 -23.84 -9.57 16.02
C LEU A 50 -22.35 -9.34 15.77
N CYS A 51 -21.88 -9.54 14.54
CA CYS A 51 -20.50 -9.23 14.17
C CYS A 51 -20.17 -7.76 14.42
N SER A 52 -21.02 -6.83 13.97
CA SER A 52 -20.82 -5.39 14.19
C SER A 52 -20.64 -5.06 15.68
N ARG A 53 -21.52 -5.56 16.55
CA ARG A 53 -21.41 -5.37 18.02
C ARG A 53 -20.12 -5.94 18.60
N ILE A 54 -19.75 -7.15 18.20
CA ILE A 54 -18.50 -7.79 18.65
C ILE A 54 -17.31 -6.96 18.19
N THR A 55 -17.30 -6.47 16.95
CA THR A 55 -16.19 -5.67 16.44
C THR A 55 -16.05 -4.35 17.20
N LEU A 56 -17.16 -3.69 17.56
CA LEU A 56 -17.10 -2.49 18.41
C LEU A 56 -16.46 -2.78 19.77
N HIS A 57 -16.84 -3.88 20.44
CA HIS A 57 -16.21 -4.29 21.70
C HIS A 57 -14.73 -4.66 21.52
N LEU A 58 -14.38 -5.30 20.42
CA LEU A 58 -12.97 -5.61 20.11
C LEU A 58 -12.15 -4.35 19.86
N LEU A 59 -12.72 -3.32 19.24
CA LEU A 59 -12.05 -2.02 19.08
C LEU A 59 -11.78 -1.38 20.44
N GLU A 60 -12.75 -1.39 21.34
CA GLU A 60 -12.56 -0.90 22.71
C GLU A 60 -11.47 -1.67 23.47
N LEU A 61 -11.41 -3.00 23.29
CA LEU A 61 -10.37 -3.83 23.88
C LEU A 61 -8.98 -3.54 23.28
N LEU A 62 -8.87 -3.45 21.95
CA LEU A 62 -7.62 -3.16 21.25
C LEU A 62 -7.07 -1.77 21.61
N SER A 63 -7.92 -0.84 22.03
CA SER A 63 -7.48 0.47 22.53
C SER A 63 -6.81 0.39 23.91
N ARG A 64 -7.07 -0.64 24.72
CA ARG A 64 -6.70 -0.71 26.15
C ARG A 64 -5.27 -1.16 26.48
N GLU A 65 -4.40 -1.33 25.48
CA GLU A 65 -2.99 -1.72 25.67
C GLU A 65 -2.76 -3.07 26.39
N GLU A 66 -3.71 -4.01 26.33
CA GLU A 66 -3.60 -5.31 27.00
C GLU A 66 -3.11 -6.44 26.05
N PRO A 67 -1.84 -6.87 26.12
CA PRO A 67 -1.16 -7.59 25.03
C PRO A 67 -1.63 -9.02 24.73
N CYS A 68 -2.44 -9.66 25.58
CA CYS A 68 -2.69 -11.11 25.48
C CYS A 68 -3.78 -11.51 24.49
N TRP A 69 -4.65 -10.58 24.07
CA TRP A 69 -5.78 -10.86 23.17
C TRP A 69 -5.69 -10.15 21.82
N ASP A 70 -4.73 -9.25 21.66
CA ASP A 70 -4.73 -8.33 20.54
C ASP A 70 -4.55 -9.06 19.19
N LEU A 71 -3.67 -10.07 19.10
CA LEU A 71 -3.41 -10.78 17.83
C LEU A 71 -4.66 -11.57 17.33
N PRO A 72 -5.33 -12.37 18.19
CA PRO A 72 -6.63 -12.95 17.85
C PRO A 72 -7.72 -11.89 17.58
N ALA A 73 -7.80 -10.82 18.37
CA ALA A 73 -8.78 -9.75 18.18
C ALA A 73 -8.63 -9.08 16.80
N MET A 74 -7.40 -8.81 16.40
CA MET A 74 -7.12 -8.27 15.07
C MET A 74 -7.39 -9.26 13.94
N ALA A 75 -7.13 -10.56 14.15
CA ALA A 75 -7.50 -11.58 13.19
C ALA A 75 -9.02 -11.73 13.04
N PHE A 76 -9.79 -11.52 14.10
CA PHE A 76 -11.24 -11.39 14.02
C PHE A 76 -11.61 -10.17 13.21
N LEU A 77 -11.05 -9.00 13.55
CA LEU A 77 -11.36 -7.72 12.93
C LEU A 77 -11.22 -7.78 11.40
N VAL A 78 -10.11 -8.31 10.88
CA VAL A 78 -9.87 -8.51 9.42
C VAL A 78 -11.04 -9.20 8.72
N GLU A 79 -11.68 -10.18 9.35
CA GLU A 79 -12.73 -11.00 8.75
C GLU A 79 -14.12 -10.37 8.83
N VAL A 80 -14.30 -9.29 9.61
CA VAL A 80 -15.59 -8.64 9.85
C VAL A 80 -15.55 -7.13 9.60
N LEU A 81 -14.51 -6.64 8.92
CA LEU A 81 -14.32 -5.22 8.61
C LEU A 81 -15.51 -4.63 7.86
N ASP A 82 -16.16 -5.40 6.99
CA ASP A 82 -17.34 -5.00 6.24
C ASP A 82 -18.60 -4.82 7.11
N CYS A 83 -18.60 -5.32 8.35
CA CYS A 83 -19.67 -5.11 9.33
C CYS A 83 -19.48 -3.81 10.15
N LEU A 84 -18.36 -3.11 10.00
CA LEU A 84 -18.08 -1.86 10.72
C LEU A 84 -18.64 -0.66 9.96
N ASP A 85 -19.30 0.24 10.69
CA ASP A 85 -19.53 1.59 10.17
C ASP A 85 -18.22 2.39 10.25
N THR A 86 -17.49 2.41 9.13
CA THR A 86 -16.23 3.14 8.99
C THR A 86 -16.38 4.66 9.12
N ARG A 87 -17.61 5.19 9.00
CA ARG A 87 -17.85 6.63 9.20
C ARG A 87 -17.77 7.02 10.66
N GLU A 88 -18.33 6.19 11.54
CA GLU A 88 -18.37 6.41 12.98
C GLU A 88 -17.06 5.98 13.66
N CYS A 89 -16.50 4.83 13.26
CA CYS A 89 -15.36 4.24 13.96
C CYS A 89 -14.01 4.45 13.26
N GLY A 90 -13.97 5.07 12.09
CA GLY A 90 -12.78 5.16 11.25
C GLY A 90 -11.55 5.75 11.97
N ASP A 91 -11.72 6.79 12.76
CA ASP A 91 -10.58 7.46 13.42
C ASP A 91 -9.99 6.59 14.55
N ARG A 92 -10.85 5.94 15.35
CA ARG A 92 -10.44 4.95 16.36
C ARG A 92 -9.70 3.78 15.74
N VAL A 93 -10.19 3.28 14.60
CA VAL A 93 -9.53 2.20 13.85
C VAL A 93 -8.15 2.64 13.38
N LEU A 94 -8.00 3.85 12.83
CA LEU A 94 -6.70 4.36 12.36
C LEU A 94 -5.72 4.61 13.51
N GLU A 95 -6.19 5.03 14.67
CA GLU A 95 -5.36 5.17 15.88
C GLU A 95 -4.77 3.83 16.32
N ILE A 96 -5.61 2.80 16.40
CA ILE A 96 -5.17 1.43 16.68
C ILE A 96 -4.17 0.96 15.62
N LEU A 97 -4.44 1.20 14.33
CA LEU A 97 -3.55 0.77 13.26
C LEU A 97 -2.21 1.51 13.28
N SER A 98 -2.21 2.81 13.54
CA SER A 98 -0.99 3.62 13.71
C SER A 98 -0.02 2.98 14.71
N ARG A 99 -0.54 2.60 15.88
CA ARG A 99 0.23 1.90 16.92
C ARG A 99 0.79 0.56 16.46
N ASN A 100 -0.03 -0.25 15.78
CA ASN A 100 0.38 -1.57 15.32
C ASN A 100 1.44 -1.52 14.22
N LEU A 101 1.35 -0.53 13.34
CA LEU A 101 2.31 -0.29 12.26
C LEU A 101 3.65 0.22 12.79
N GLY A 102 3.64 1.00 13.88
CA GLY A 102 4.84 1.44 14.59
C GLY A 102 5.48 0.39 15.51
N SER A 103 4.91 -0.81 15.62
CA SER A 103 5.43 -1.87 16.49
C SER A 103 6.74 -2.48 15.95
N THR A 104 7.66 -2.82 16.84
CA THR A 104 8.89 -3.55 16.49
C THR A 104 8.61 -5.00 16.08
N ASP A 105 7.48 -5.57 16.51
CA ASP A 105 7.07 -6.92 16.12
C ASP A 105 6.46 -6.93 14.71
N LYS A 106 7.14 -7.60 13.79
CA LYS A 106 6.71 -7.79 12.40
C LYS A 106 5.28 -8.33 12.27
N LYS A 107 4.83 -9.23 13.15
CA LYS A 107 3.47 -9.81 13.06
C LYS A 107 2.41 -8.75 13.30
N TRP A 108 2.70 -7.78 14.15
CA TRP A 108 1.85 -6.64 14.45
C TRP A 108 1.73 -5.71 13.24
N ARG A 109 2.87 -5.34 12.65
CA ARG A 109 2.90 -4.52 11.44
C ARG A 109 2.12 -5.16 10.29
N GLN A 110 2.40 -6.43 9.99
CA GLN A 110 1.72 -7.16 8.91
C GLN A 110 0.21 -7.28 9.13
N LEU A 111 -0.23 -7.49 10.37
CA LEU A 111 -1.65 -7.59 10.66
C LEU A 111 -2.35 -6.24 10.52
N GLY A 112 -1.74 -5.16 11.01
CA GLY A 112 -2.22 -3.80 10.77
C GLY A 112 -2.30 -3.46 9.28
N LEU A 113 -1.28 -3.83 8.49
CA LEU A 113 -1.28 -3.62 7.05
C LEU A 113 -2.38 -4.43 6.34
N ARG A 114 -2.66 -5.67 6.75
CA ARG A 114 -3.78 -6.45 6.19
C ARG A 114 -5.13 -5.77 6.41
N VAL A 115 -5.34 -5.21 7.60
CA VAL A 115 -6.53 -4.42 7.91
C VAL A 115 -6.58 -3.17 7.01
N LEU A 116 -5.46 -2.44 6.88
CA LEU A 116 -5.39 -1.25 6.02
C LEU A 116 -5.63 -1.55 4.54
N ILE A 117 -5.18 -2.69 4.02
CA ILE A 117 -5.44 -3.10 2.63
C ILE A 117 -6.94 -3.22 2.40
N ALA A 118 -7.67 -3.87 3.31
CA ALA A 118 -9.12 -4.00 3.19
C ALA A 118 -9.83 -2.64 3.31
N LEU A 119 -9.43 -1.81 4.29
CA LEU A 119 -10.02 -0.48 4.49
C LEU A 119 -9.75 0.49 3.33
N SER A 120 -8.58 0.42 2.71
CA SER A 120 -8.19 1.31 1.61
C SER A 120 -9.01 1.12 0.32
N GLN A 121 -9.82 0.04 0.23
CA GLN A 121 -10.77 -0.16 -0.86
C GLN A 121 -12.04 0.70 -0.72
N ASP A 122 -12.40 1.12 0.50
CA ASP A 122 -13.48 2.08 0.74
C ASP A 122 -12.98 3.52 0.48
N PRO A 123 -13.57 4.29 -0.46
CA PRO A 123 -13.14 5.65 -0.77
C PRO A 123 -13.14 6.60 0.44
N VAL A 124 -14.03 6.41 1.41
CA VAL A 124 -14.07 7.24 2.64
C VAL A 124 -12.83 6.97 3.48
N MET A 125 -12.52 5.70 3.72
CA MET A 125 -11.33 5.30 4.48
C MET A 125 -10.03 5.60 3.74
N ALA A 126 -9.97 5.39 2.43
CA ALA A 126 -8.81 5.75 1.61
C ALA A 126 -8.38 7.21 1.81
N LYS A 127 -9.34 8.13 1.93
CA LYS A 127 -9.06 9.54 2.24
C LYS A 127 -8.46 9.72 3.64
N ARG A 128 -8.98 9.01 4.64
CA ARG A 128 -8.50 9.11 6.03
C ARG A 128 -7.11 8.49 6.21
N ILE A 129 -6.79 7.41 5.49
CA ILE A 129 -5.49 6.70 5.57
C ILE A 129 -4.29 7.61 5.25
N TRP A 130 -4.48 8.72 4.53
CA TRP A 130 -3.42 9.72 4.32
C TRP A 130 -2.83 10.28 5.62
N SER A 131 -3.54 10.22 6.75
CA SER A 131 -2.98 10.58 8.07
C SER A 131 -1.84 9.66 8.52
N LEU A 132 -1.72 8.47 7.93
CA LEU A 132 -0.68 7.47 8.23
C LEU A 132 0.47 7.48 7.21
N LEU A 133 0.53 8.49 6.32
CA LEU A 133 1.49 8.54 5.22
C LEU A 133 2.95 8.37 5.69
N ASP A 134 3.35 9.07 6.75
CA ASP A 134 4.75 9.00 7.23
C ASP A 134 5.14 7.59 7.69
N ILE A 135 4.22 6.90 8.38
CA ILE A 135 4.42 5.51 8.79
C ILE A 135 4.49 4.61 7.56
N LEU A 136 3.59 4.77 6.59
CA LEU A 136 3.62 3.99 5.36
C LEU A 136 4.91 4.20 4.57
N VAL A 137 5.41 5.44 4.50
CA VAL A 137 6.68 5.75 3.84
C VAL A 137 7.86 5.08 4.55
N GLN A 138 7.87 5.06 5.88
CA GLN A 138 8.88 4.33 6.65
C GLN A 138 8.83 2.83 6.37
N LEU A 139 7.63 2.23 6.29
CA LEU A 139 7.45 0.81 6.03
C LEU A 139 7.83 0.37 4.60
N LEU A 140 7.96 1.31 3.66
CA LEU A 140 8.57 1.00 2.35
C LEU A 140 10.04 0.63 2.46
N GLY A 141 10.74 1.05 3.52
CA GLY A 141 12.13 0.69 3.80
C GLY A 141 12.30 -0.48 4.79
N ASP A 142 11.23 -1.23 5.10
CA ASP A 142 11.30 -2.39 6.01
C ASP A 142 12.10 -3.54 5.35
N GLU A 143 12.88 -4.28 6.15
CA GLU A 143 13.63 -5.45 5.69
C GLU A 143 12.69 -6.61 5.29
N ASP A 144 11.47 -6.62 5.83
CA ASP A 144 10.49 -7.63 5.51
C ASP A 144 9.76 -7.35 4.19
N ARG A 145 10.07 -8.17 3.17
CA ARG A 145 9.39 -8.16 1.86
C ARG A 145 7.87 -8.06 1.97
N ASP A 146 7.25 -8.85 2.84
CA ASP A 146 5.78 -8.91 2.94
C ASP A 146 5.21 -7.57 3.46
N THR A 147 5.91 -6.93 4.39
CA THR A 147 5.58 -5.60 4.91
C THR A 147 5.69 -4.55 3.81
N VAL A 148 6.77 -4.56 3.02
CA VAL A 148 6.94 -3.64 1.89
C VAL A 148 5.84 -3.84 0.84
N TRP A 149 5.57 -5.08 0.45
CA TRP A 149 4.53 -5.42 -0.53
C TRP A 149 3.12 -4.99 -0.07
N MET A 150 2.78 -5.26 1.19
CA MET A 150 1.48 -4.86 1.74
C MET A 150 1.37 -3.33 1.81
N THR A 151 2.46 -2.63 2.15
CA THR A 151 2.51 -1.16 2.16
C THR A 151 2.30 -0.59 0.76
N LEU A 152 2.96 -1.14 -0.27
CA LEU A 152 2.71 -0.79 -1.67
C LEU A 152 1.24 -1.01 -2.04
N SER A 153 0.63 -2.11 -1.60
CA SER A 153 -0.79 -2.41 -1.88
C SER A 153 -1.74 -1.37 -1.27
N VAL A 154 -1.47 -0.91 -0.03
CA VAL A 154 -2.24 0.17 0.61
C VAL A 154 -2.10 1.46 -0.19
N LEU A 155 -0.86 1.84 -0.54
CA LEU A 155 -0.60 3.06 -1.32
C LEU A 155 -1.25 2.99 -2.71
N ASP A 156 -1.22 1.84 -3.37
CA ASP A 156 -1.86 1.64 -4.68
C ASP A 156 -3.36 1.91 -4.60
N ASN A 157 -4.05 1.32 -3.62
CA ASN A 157 -5.48 1.50 -3.37
C ASN A 157 -5.83 2.97 -3.07
N VAL A 158 -5.09 3.61 -2.17
CA VAL A 158 -5.33 5.01 -1.78
C VAL A 158 -5.13 5.96 -2.96
N LEU A 159 -4.07 5.78 -3.74
CA LEU A 159 -3.80 6.60 -4.94
C LEU A 159 -4.83 6.34 -6.04
N TRP A 160 -5.29 5.09 -6.22
CA TRP A 160 -6.30 4.76 -7.22
C TRP A 160 -7.67 5.34 -6.86
N SER A 161 -8.02 5.39 -5.58
CA SER A 161 -9.22 6.10 -5.10
C SER A 161 -9.20 7.58 -5.52
N SER A 162 -8.05 8.24 -5.44
CA SER A 162 -7.88 9.61 -5.96
C SER A 162 -8.07 9.71 -7.48
N VAL A 163 -7.56 8.75 -8.26
CA VAL A 163 -7.78 8.69 -9.71
C VAL A 163 -9.27 8.50 -10.03
N TRP A 164 -9.91 7.52 -9.38
CA TRP A 164 -11.30 7.15 -9.62
C TRP A 164 -12.25 8.31 -9.31
N THR A 165 -12.04 9.00 -8.18
CA THR A 165 -12.84 10.17 -7.81
C THR A 165 -12.73 11.32 -8.81
N GLN A 166 -11.57 11.51 -9.47
CA GLN A 166 -11.46 12.45 -10.59
C GLN A 166 -12.23 12.01 -11.83
N LEU A 167 -12.09 10.75 -12.22
CA LEU A 167 -12.76 10.21 -13.41
C LEU A 167 -14.29 10.29 -13.24
N GLN A 168 -14.81 9.94 -12.06
CA GLN A 168 -16.24 9.92 -11.81
C GLN A 168 -16.86 11.32 -11.70
N LYS A 169 -16.15 12.30 -11.15
CA LYS A 169 -16.71 13.65 -10.98
C LYS A 169 -16.87 14.41 -12.31
N ARG A 170 -16.27 14.00 -13.43
CA ARG A 170 -16.16 14.80 -14.68
C ARG A 170 -15.67 16.25 -14.45
N VAL A 171 -15.17 16.56 -13.26
CA VAL A 171 -14.65 17.88 -12.90
C VAL A 171 -13.16 17.83 -13.20
N ARG A 172 -12.72 18.61 -14.20
CA ARG A 172 -11.31 19.01 -14.33
C ARG A 172 -11.00 20.00 -13.20
N SER A 173 -11.00 19.54 -11.96
CA SER A 173 -10.61 20.34 -10.81
C SER A 173 -9.13 20.68 -11.01
N LYS A 174 -8.79 21.94 -10.72
CA LYS A 174 -7.39 22.40 -10.72
C LYS A 174 -6.67 21.98 -9.42
N ASP A 175 -7.37 21.34 -8.50
CA ASP A 175 -6.84 20.97 -7.20
C ASP A 175 -5.92 19.75 -7.33
N PRO A 176 -4.80 19.73 -6.59
CA PRO A 176 -3.97 18.55 -6.49
C PRO A 176 -4.71 17.38 -5.88
N LEU A 177 -4.57 16.20 -6.50
CA LEU A 177 -5.04 14.96 -5.88
C LEU A 177 -4.16 14.56 -4.71
N ILE A 178 -2.87 14.84 -4.82
CA ILE A 178 -1.92 14.76 -3.72
C ILE A 178 -1.11 16.04 -3.68
N SER A 179 -0.74 16.44 -2.46
CA SER A 179 0.09 17.63 -2.25
C SER A 179 1.48 17.46 -2.86
N THR A 180 2.16 18.56 -3.21
CA THR A 180 3.54 18.49 -3.71
C THR A 180 4.49 17.81 -2.70
N PRO A 181 4.48 18.14 -1.39
CA PRO A 181 5.31 17.44 -0.40
C PRO A 181 5.06 15.92 -0.37
N THR A 182 3.79 15.50 -0.31
CA THR A 182 3.40 14.08 -0.36
C THR A 182 3.95 13.39 -1.59
N GLY A 183 3.81 14.02 -2.76
CA GLY A 183 4.30 13.47 -4.01
C GLY A 183 5.82 13.31 -4.08
N LEU A 184 6.56 14.26 -3.51
CA LEU A 184 8.02 14.19 -3.42
C LEU A 184 8.48 13.07 -2.48
N GLN A 185 7.88 13.01 -1.29
CA GLN A 185 8.18 12.00 -0.28
C GLN A 185 7.96 10.58 -0.82
N LEU A 186 6.83 10.33 -1.50
CA LEU A 186 6.56 9.06 -2.15
C LEU A 186 7.55 8.75 -3.28
N ALA A 187 7.84 9.72 -4.14
CA ALA A 187 8.78 9.52 -5.25
C ALA A 187 10.21 9.22 -4.77
N GLU A 188 10.61 9.81 -3.65
CA GLU A 188 11.88 9.53 -2.99
C GLU A 188 11.93 8.11 -2.42
N ALA A 189 10.89 7.71 -1.66
CA ALA A 189 10.83 6.40 -1.01
C ALA A 189 10.64 5.23 -1.99
N LEU A 190 9.93 5.44 -3.10
CA LEU A 190 9.64 4.39 -4.07
C LEU A 190 10.83 4.07 -4.99
N ARG A 191 11.68 5.06 -5.31
CA ARG A 191 12.75 4.88 -6.31
C ARG A 191 13.75 3.78 -5.95
N PRO A 192 14.25 3.66 -4.70
CA PRO A 192 15.15 2.57 -4.32
C PRO A 192 14.52 1.18 -4.49
N LEU A 193 13.20 1.06 -4.40
CA LEU A 193 12.49 -0.22 -4.53
C LEU A 193 12.47 -0.77 -5.95
N PHE A 194 12.93 -0.01 -6.95
CA PHE A 194 13.05 -0.51 -8.33
C PHE A 194 14.09 -1.63 -8.42
N ASP A 195 15.11 -1.60 -7.56
CA ASP A 195 16.19 -2.56 -7.49
C ASP A 195 15.99 -3.60 -6.38
N HIS A 196 14.78 -3.71 -5.81
CA HIS A 196 14.46 -4.68 -4.75
C HIS A 196 14.58 -6.13 -5.26
N GLU A 197 15.00 -7.08 -4.41
CA GLU A 197 15.21 -8.48 -4.82
C GLU A 197 13.91 -9.14 -5.35
N ASP A 198 12.80 -8.89 -4.66
CA ASP A 198 11.47 -9.39 -5.05
C ASP A 198 10.88 -8.66 -6.27
N SER A 199 10.49 -9.43 -7.28
CA SER A 199 9.93 -8.88 -8.53
C SER A 199 8.59 -8.15 -8.36
N SER A 200 7.76 -8.57 -7.41
CA SER A 200 6.46 -7.93 -7.17
C SER A 200 6.64 -6.55 -6.53
N VAL A 201 7.62 -6.41 -5.63
CA VAL A 201 8.01 -5.11 -5.06
C VAL A 201 8.56 -4.18 -6.13
N ARG A 202 9.42 -4.68 -7.03
CA ARG A 202 9.94 -3.89 -8.17
C ARG A 202 8.83 -3.42 -9.10
N GLU A 203 7.94 -4.33 -9.51
CA GLU A 203 6.83 -3.97 -10.39
C GLU A 203 5.88 -2.97 -9.71
N GLY A 204 5.42 -3.27 -8.49
CA GLY A 204 4.51 -2.43 -7.74
C GLY A 204 5.06 -1.02 -7.51
N SER A 205 6.32 -0.90 -7.12
CA SER A 205 6.96 0.40 -6.91
C SER A 205 7.06 1.23 -8.20
N MET A 206 7.42 0.61 -9.34
CA MET A 206 7.45 1.29 -10.64
C MET A 206 6.05 1.79 -11.06
N VAL A 207 5.02 0.95 -10.88
CA VAL A 207 3.63 1.30 -11.18
C VAL A 207 3.16 2.46 -10.32
N ILE A 208 3.39 2.40 -9.01
CA ILE A 208 2.99 3.44 -8.06
C ILE A 208 3.76 4.75 -8.33
N PHE A 209 5.06 4.69 -8.64
CA PHE A 209 5.85 5.87 -8.97
C PHE A 209 5.28 6.63 -10.17
N THR A 210 4.93 5.92 -11.25
CA THR A 210 4.28 6.55 -12.42
C THR A 210 2.93 7.16 -12.07
N ARG A 211 2.18 6.52 -11.17
CA ARG A 211 0.91 7.04 -10.66
C ARG A 211 1.12 8.35 -9.91
N VAL A 212 2.07 8.42 -8.98
CA VAL A 212 2.45 9.67 -8.28
C VAL A 212 2.73 10.81 -9.27
N MET A 213 3.48 10.55 -10.35
CA MET A 213 3.75 11.54 -11.39
C MET A 213 2.49 12.08 -12.08
N THR A 214 1.45 11.25 -12.22
CA THR A 214 0.17 11.65 -12.84
C THR A 214 -0.72 12.48 -11.91
N LEU A 215 -0.66 12.23 -10.60
CA LEU A 215 -1.56 12.84 -9.61
C LEU A 215 -1.09 14.20 -9.09
N ILE A 216 0.17 14.55 -9.34
CA ILE A 216 0.73 15.86 -8.94
C ILE A 216 0.31 16.97 -9.92
N VAL A 217 -0.10 18.13 -9.36
CA VAL A 217 -0.44 19.33 -10.13
C VAL A 217 0.73 19.87 -10.94
N ARG A 218 0.41 20.68 -11.97
CA ARG A 218 1.41 21.37 -12.81
C ARG A 218 2.50 22.09 -11.99
N ALA A 219 2.15 22.75 -10.88
CA ALA A 219 3.13 23.41 -10.01
C ALA A 219 4.11 22.41 -9.36
N GLY A 220 3.61 21.28 -8.86
CA GLY A 220 4.41 20.22 -8.26
C GLY A 220 5.24 19.40 -9.26
N LYS A 221 4.94 19.49 -10.57
CA LYS A 221 5.75 18.82 -11.60
C LYS A 221 7.18 19.33 -11.64
N ARG A 222 7.44 20.60 -11.31
CA ARG A 222 8.80 21.17 -11.33
C ARG A 222 9.66 20.56 -10.21
N PRO A 223 9.26 20.58 -8.93
CA PRO A 223 10.01 19.93 -7.85
C PRO A 223 10.21 18.42 -8.04
N LEU A 224 9.29 17.73 -8.73
CA LEU A 224 9.41 16.27 -8.94
C LEU A 224 10.45 15.90 -10.02
N LYS A 225 10.84 16.83 -10.89
CA LYS A 225 11.74 16.54 -12.03
C LYS A 225 13.04 15.83 -11.63
N PRO A 226 13.77 16.23 -10.56
CA PRO A 226 14.99 15.54 -10.17
C PRO A 226 14.76 14.06 -9.85
N HIS A 227 13.69 13.72 -9.12
CA HIS A 227 13.35 12.32 -8.83
C HIS A 227 13.01 11.53 -10.09
N VAL A 228 12.29 12.16 -11.03
CA VAL A 228 11.94 11.56 -12.33
C VAL A 228 13.15 11.43 -13.27
N CYS A 229 14.12 12.34 -13.21
CA CYS A 229 15.37 12.20 -13.94
C CYS A 229 16.18 11.04 -13.38
N LEU A 230 16.29 10.94 -12.04
CA LEU A 230 17.03 9.88 -11.37
C LEU A 230 16.41 8.49 -11.55
N SER A 231 15.12 8.40 -11.88
CA SER A 231 14.48 7.11 -12.20
C SER A 231 14.77 6.60 -13.61
N LEU A 232 15.27 7.45 -14.53
CA LEU A 232 15.51 7.03 -15.92
C LEU A 232 16.45 5.83 -16.03
N LEU A 233 17.56 5.84 -15.28
CA LEU A 233 18.61 4.83 -15.41
C LEU A 233 18.20 3.47 -14.81
N PRO A 234 17.68 3.37 -13.57
CA PRO A 234 17.18 2.09 -13.05
C PRO A 234 16.06 1.52 -13.91
N LEU A 235 15.09 2.35 -14.33
CA LEU A 235 14.03 1.90 -15.24
C LEU A 235 14.59 1.42 -16.58
N TYR A 236 15.62 2.10 -17.11
CA TYR A 236 16.28 1.65 -18.33
C TYR A 236 16.90 0.26 -18.16
N PHE A 237 17.59 -0.03 -17.05
CA PHE A 237 18.16 -1.36 -16.84
C PHE A 237 17.08 -2.45 -16.74
N HIS A 238 15.99 -2.19 -16.00
CA HIS A 238 14.88 -3.14 -15.89
C HIS A 238 14.08 -3.36 -17.17
N ARG A 239 14.34 -2.63 -18.27
CA ARG A 239 13.71 -2.95 -19.57
C ARG A 239 14.23 -4.28 -20.15
N HIS A 240 15.35 -4.76 -19.61
CA HIS A 240 16.02 -6.01 -19.95
C HIS A 240 15.89 -7.05 -18.83
N ASP A 241 14.99 -6.82 -17.86
CA ASP A 241 14.76 -7.77 -16.76
C ASP A 241 14.37 -9.16 -17.27
N GLU A 242 14.86 -10.20 -16.59
CA GLU A 242 14.49 -11.59 -16.85
C GLU A 242 13.02 -11.83 -16.53
N ASN A 243 12.49 -11.14 -15.51
CA ASN A 243 11.08 -11.23 -15.18
C ASN A 243 10.24 -10.43 -16.20
N PRO A 244 9.37 -11.09 -16.99
CA PRO A 244 8.60 -10.42 -18.05
C PRO A 244 7.62 -9.36 -17.51
N VAL A 245 7.15 -9.51 -16.27
CA VAL A 245 6.25 -8.56 -15.61
C VAL A 245 7.01 -7.28 -15.26
N VAL A 246 8.18 -7.39 -14.64
CA VAL A 246 9.06 -6.25 -14.33
C VAL A 246 9.51 -5.56 -15.61
N LYS A 247 9.93 -6.33 -16.62
CA LYS A 247 10.30 -5.80 -17.95
C LYS A 247 9.21 -4.96 -18.58
N LYS A 248 7.96 -5.42 -18.52
CA LYS A 248 6.79 -4.69 -19.05
C LYS A 248 6.51 -3.43 -18.22
N ALA A 249 6.55 -3.54 -16.90
CA ALA A 249 6.33 -2.42 -15.98
C ALA A 249 7.37 -1.31 -16.19
N SER A 250 8.65 -1.67 -16.25
CA SER A 250 9.75 -0.75 -16.52
C SER A 250 9.59 -0.05 -17.87
N ARG A 251 9.31 -0.78 -18.97
CA ARG A 251 9.11 -0.16 -20.30
C ARG A 251 7.97 0.86 -20.29
N LYS A 252 6.85 0.52 -19.64
CA LYS A 252 5.71 1.44 -19.49
C LYS A 252 6.10 2.67 -18.68
N ALA A 253 6.76 2.47 -17.54
CA ALA A 253 7.22 3.54 -16.69
C ALA A 253 8.23 4.46 -17.40
N LEU A 254 9.14 3.91 -18.19
CA LEU A 254 10.11 4.67 -18.97
C LEU A 254 9.41 5.56 -20.03
N LEU A 255 8.36 5.06 -20.69
CA LEU A 255 7.54 5.89 -21.58
C LEU A 255 6.81 7.02 -20.83
N ASP A 256 6.31 6.77 -19.63
CA ASP A 256 5.65 7.79 -18.81
C ASP A 256 6.65 8.85 -18.31
N VAL A 257 7.84 8.42 -17.89
CA VAL A 257 8.95 9.29 -17.46
C VAL A 257 9.45 10.18 -18.60
N THR A 258 9.69 9.62 -19.78
CA THR A 258 10.12 10.40 -20.96
C THR A 258 9.05 11.41 -21.39
N ARG A 259 7.76 11.05 -21.33
CA ARG A 259 6.65 11.99 -21.56
C ARG A 259 6.61 13.10 -20.51
N PHE A 260 6.81 12.77 -19.22
CA PHE A 260 6.86 13.76 -18.14
C PHE A 260 8.02 14.76 -18.31
N LEU A 261 9.20 14.27 -18.68
CA LEU A 261 10.39 15.07 -18.93
C LEU A 261 10.39 15.78 -20.29
N LYS A 262 9.40 15.50 -21.16
CA LYS A 262 9.33 15.96 -22.56
C LYS A 262 10.51 15.51 -23.43
N ARG A 263 11.13 14.37 -23.08
CA ARG A 263 12.24 13.72 -23.81
C ARG A 263 11.71 12.78 -24.90
N ARG A 264 11.20 13.34 -26.00
CA ARG A 264 10.68 12.54 -27.13
C ARG A 264 11.76 11.70 -27.81
N ASP A 265 13.00 12.19 -27.78
CA ASP A 265 14.21 11.49 -28.20
C ASP A 265 14.38 10.17 -27.44
N LEU A 266 14.38 10.20 -26.11
CA LEU A 266 14.46 8.98 -25.28
C LEU A 266 13.23 8.10 -25.45
N GLY A 267 12.04 8.69 -25.58
CA GLY A 267 10.80 7.96 -25.77
C GLY A 267 10.79 7.05 -27.01
N ARG A 268 11.44 7.48 -28.11
CA ARG A 268 11.61 6.68 -29.33
C ARG A 268 12.54 5.49 -29.12
N LEU A 269 13.49 5.60 -28.20
CA LEU A 269 14.52 4.59 -27.92
C LEU A 269 14.10 3.56 -26.85
N VAL A 270 12.94 3.73 -26.21
CA VAL A 270 12.48 2.77 -25.17
C VAL A 270 12.28 1.35 -25.72
N ASN A 271 11.94 1.23 -27.00
CA ASN A 271 11.69 -0.05 -27.67
C ASN A 271 12.84 -0.51 -28.57
N THR A 272 13.93 0.28 -28.71
CA THR A 272 15.05 -0.08 -29.59
C THR A 272 15.98 -1.07 -28.92
N GLU A 273 16.41 -2.12 -29.62
CA GLU A 273 17.28 -3.13 -29.03
C GLU A 273 18.74 -2.68 -28.86
N GLU A 274 19.14 -1.58 -29.51
CA GLU A 274 20.48 -1.00 -29.43
C GLU A 274 20.73 -0.25 -28.11
N PRO A 275 21.50 -0.82 -27.16
CA PRO A 275 21.54 -0.28 -25.79
C PRO A 275 22.35 1.01 -25.66
N TRP A 276 23.37 1.22 -26.51
CA TRP A 276 24.24 2.40 -26.49
C TRP A 276 23.52 3.68 -26.93
N SER A 277 22.57 3.57 -27.86
CA SER A 277 21.80 4.70 -28.40
C SER A 277 21.08 5.49 -27.29
N PHE A 278 20.55 4.78 -26.29
CA PHE A 278 19.89 5.39 -25.14
C PHE A 278 20.88 6.12 -24.23
N GLY A 279 22.03 5.50 -23.94
CA GLY A 279 23.09 6.09 -23.13
C GLY A 279 23.66 7.38 -23.75
N GLU A 280 23.97 7.34 -25.05
CA GLU A 280 24.41 8.53 -25.80
C GLU A 280 23.37 9.66 -25.75
N CYS A 281 22.09 9.30 -25.88
CA CYS A 281 20.99 10.26 -25.80
C CYS A 281 20.84 10.87 -24.40
N LEU A 282 21.08 10.09 -23.33
CA LEU A 282 21.09 10.61 -21.96
C LEU A 282 22.20 11.64 -21.73
N LEU A 283 23.36 11.46 -22.35
CA LEU A 283 24.54 12.32 -22.18
C LEU A 283 24.47 13.64 -22.96
N LYS A 284 23.49 13.83 -23.86
CA LYS A 284 23.33 15.07 -24.61
C LYS A 284 23.16 16.26 -23.65
N PRO A 285 23.94 17.35 -23.80
CA PRO A 285 24.13 18.40 -22.80
C PRO A 285 22.90 19.28 -22.49
N GLU A 286 21.70 18.94 -22.94
CA GLU A 286 20.52 19.74 -22.64
C GLU A 286 19.87 19.42 -21.28
N ILE A 287 20.04 18.23 -20.69
CA ILE A 287 19.11 17.76 -19.61
C ILE A 287 19.78 16.85 -18.56
N LEU A 288 20.99 17.18 -18.11
CA LEU A 288 21.32 16.93 -16.69
C LEU A 288 21.00 18.22 -15.97
N CYS A 289 19.79 18.28 -15.40
CA CYS A 289 19.24 19.37 -14.58
C CYS A 289 20.30 20.42 -14.20
N ARG A 290 20.28 21.59 -14.85
CA ARG A 290 21.13 22.74 -14.47
C ARG A 290 21.03 23.08 -12.97
N ASP A 291 19.98 22.63 -12.29
CA ASP A 291 19.78 22.80 -10.85
C ASP A 291 20.49 21.75 -9.98
N SER A 292 20.73 20.52 -10.45
CA SER A 292 21.38 19.46 -9.64
C SER A 292 22.91 19.62 -9.55
N ARG A 293 23.51 20.37 -10.48
CA ARG A 293 24.95 20.67 -10.45
C ARG A 293 25.34 21.78 -9.46
N LYS A 294 24.37 22.46 -8.84
CA LYS A 294 24.66 23.43 -7.77
C LYS A 294 24.68 22.83 -6.38
N SER A 295 24.18 21.61 -6.19
CA SER A 295 24.16 20.92 -4.88
C SER A 295 25.32 19.95 -4.68
N ILE A 296 26.12 19.68 -5.72
CA ILE A 296 27.36 18.90 -5.61
C ILE A 296 28.51 19.88 -5.85
N GLY A 297 28.72 20.75 -4.87
CA GLY A 297 29.92 21.58 -4.79
C GLY A 297 31.08 20.70 -4.33
N TYR A 298 32.08 20.61 -5.22
CA TYR A 298 33.47 20.23 -4.99
C TYR A 298 33.89 20.06 -3.52
N CYS A 299 34.15 18.81 -3.10
CA CYS A 299 35.28 18.54 -2.22
C CYS A 299 36.49 18.36 -3.13
N SER A 300 37.25 19.44 -3.29
CA SER A 300 38.68 19.37 -3.55
C SER A 300 39.41 18.94 -2.28
#